data_AF-A0A8T3WGT7-F1
#
_entry.id   AF-A0A8T3WGT7-F1
#
_cell.length_a   1.000
_cell.length_b   1.000
_cell.length_c   1.000
_cell.angle_alpha   90.00
_cell.angle_beta   90.00
_cell.angle_gamma   90.00
#
_symmetry.space_group_name_H-M   'P 1'
#
loop_
_entity.id
_entity.type
_entity.pdbx_description
1 polymer ?
#
loop_
_entity_poly.entity_id
_entity_poly.type
_entity_poly.pdbx_seq_one_letter_code
_entity_poly.pdbx_strand_id
1 'polypeptide(L)' 'MIETKYRSLLKSIVWRILSVINGFIVAFIFLNEFYQSLKISIIANITGFVLYYFHERFWNSIKWGKK' A
#
# COMPACT_ATOMS: atom_id res chain seq x y z
N MET A 1 -11.44 -18.76 14.46
CA MET A 1 -10.43 -18.00 15.23
C MET A 1 -10.98 -16.61 15.44
N ILE A 2 -11.36 -16.26 16.68
CA ILE A 2 -11.80 -14.89 17.00
C ILE A 2 -10.56 -14.02 16.92
N GLU A 3 -10.32 -13.37 15.77
CA GLU A 3 -9.34 -12.31 15.70
C GLU A 3 -9.85 -11.16 16.56
N THR A 4 -9.23 -10.95 17.72
CA THR A 4 -9.44 -9.74 18.52
C THR A 4 -9.10 -8.53 17.65
N LYS A 5 -9.96 -7.50 17.64
CA LYS A 5 -9.77 -6.25 16.87
C LYS A 5 -8.33 -5.70 16.98
N TYR A 6 -7.72 -5.85 18.15
CA TYR A 6 -6.32 -5.51 18.42
C TYR A 6 -5.28 -6.23 17.54
N ARG A 7 -5.44 -7.53 17.30
CA ARG A 7 -4.48 -8.33 16.52
C ARG A 7 -4.53 -7.99 15.03
N SER A 8 -5.73 -7.68 14.51
CA SER A 8 -5.93 -7.22 13.13
C SER A 8 -5.36 -5.81 12.90
N LEU A 9 -5.51 -4.91 13.87
CA LEU A 9 -4.87 -3.59 13.85
C LEU A 9 -3.34 -3.69 13.86
N LEU A 10 -2.78 -4.53 14.75
CA LEU A 10 -1.33 -4.74 14.81
C LEU A 10 -0.79 -5.30 13.49
N LYS A 11 -1.45 -6.30 12.89
CA LYS A 11 -1.07 -6.82 11.56
C LYS A 11 -1.11 -5.73 10.50
N SER A 12 -2.14 -4.88 10.50
CA SER A 12 -2.28 -3.79 9.53
C SER A 12 -1.17 -2.75 9.67
N ILE A 13 -0.77 -2.42 10.90
CA ILE A 13 0.34 -1.51 11.19
C ILE A 13 1.67 -2.13 10.75
N VAL A 14 1.92 -3.39 11.11
CA VAL A 14 3.13 -4.12 10.68
C VAL A 14 3.23 -4.16 9.17
N TRP A 15 2.11 -4.44 8.49
CA TRP A 15 2.06 -4.46 7.03
C TRP A 15 2.34 -3.09 6.41
N ARG A 16 1.83 -2.00 7.00
CA ARG A 16 2.10 -0.63 6.55
C ARG A 16 3.58 -0.27 6.69
N ILE A 17 4.21 -0.61 7.82
CA ILE A 17 5.64 -0.36 8.04
C ILE A 17 6.48 -1.13 7.01
N LEU A 18 6.20 -2.42 6.83
CA LEU A 18 6.90 -3.25 5.84
C LEU A 18 6.75 -2.72 4.41
N SER A 19 5.55 -2.25 4.05
CA SER A 19 5.29 -1.69 2.71
C SER A 19 6.10 -0.43 2.43
N VAL A 20 6.22 0.46 3.42
CA VAL A 20 7.01 1.70 3.31
C VAL A 20 8.50 1.38 3.22
N ILE A 21 8.99 0.46 4.05
CA ILE A 21 10.39 0.00 4.03
C ILE A 21 10.72 -0.63 2.68
N ASN A 22 9.85 -1.51 2.17
CA ASN A 22 10.05 -2.15 0.87
C ASN A 22 10.10 -1.11 -0.27
N GLY A 23 9.16 -0.17 -0.29
CA GLY A 23 9.15 0.91 -1.28
C GLY A 23 10.41 1.79 -1.22
N PHE A 24 10.91 2.03 -0.01
CA PHE A 24 12.15 2.77 0.20
C PHE A 24 13.38 1.98 -0.27
N ILE A 25 13.50 0.70 0.08
CA ILE A 25 14.62 -0.16 -0.33
C ILE A 25 14.69 -0.23 -1.86
N VAL A 26 13.56 -0.48 -2.52
CA VAL A 26 13.49 -0.53 -3.99
C VAL A 26 13.96 0.80 -4.57
N ALA A 27 13.40 1.92 -4.13
CA ALA A 27 13.80 3.24 -4.61
C ALA A 27 15.30 3.52 -4.34
N PHE A 28 15.81 3.14 -3.17
CA PHE A 28 17.20 3.35 -2.80
C PHE A 28 18.17 2.57 -3.66
N ILE A 29 17.86 1.31 -4.00
CA ILE A 29 18.68 0.49 -4.90
C ILE A 29 18.82 1.15 -6.29
N PHE A 30 17.74 1.78 -6.79
CA PHE A 30 17.77 2.41 -8.11
C PHE A 30 18.38 3.81 -8.11
N LEU A 31 18.14 4.61 -7.07
CA LEU A 31 18.57 6.01 -7.05
C LEU A 31 19.92 6.24 -6.36
N ASN A 32 20.34 5.35 -5.45
CA ASN A 32 21.50 5.53 -4.56
C ASN A 32 21.53 6.86 -3.79
N GLU A 33 20.37 7.52 -3.65
CA GLU A 33 20.24 8.84 -3.03
C GLU A 33 19.08 8.82 -2.02
N PHE A 34 19.39 9.13 -0.76
CA PHE A 34 18.46 8.92 0.36
C PHE A 34 17.20 9.78 0.26
N TYR A 35 17.37 11.06 -0.08
CA TYR A 35 16.28 12.02 -0.06
C TYR A 35 15.26 11.77 -1.16
N GLN A 36 15.71 11.48 -2.39
CA GLN A 36 14.83 11.11 -3.49
C GLN A 36 14.14 9.76 -3.26
N SER A 37 14.84 8.77 -2.72
CA SER A 37 14.26 7.45 -2.43
C SER A 37 13.12 7.54 -1.41
N LEU A 38 13.28 8.39 -0.40
CA LEU A 38 12.25 8.63 0.61
C LEU A 38 11.02 9.34 0.02
N LYS A 39 11.23 10.36 -0.84
CA LYS A 39 10.15 11.01 -1.58
C LYS A 39 9.37 10.02 -2.45
N ILE A 40 10.07 9.17 -3.20
CA ILE A 40 9.46 8.20 -4.10
C ILE A 40 8.64 7.17 -3.32
N SER A 41 9.16 6.63 -2.21
CA SER A 41 8.41 5.66 -1.39
C SER A 41 7.10 6.24 -0.85
N ILE A 42 7.11 7.50 -0.40
CA ILE A 42 5.90 8.19 0.07
C ILE A 42 4.90 8.39 -1.07
N ILE A 43 5.36 8.90 -2.22
CA ILE A 43 4.50 9.12 -3.39
C ILE A 43 3.94 7.80 -3.89
N ALA A 44 4.74 6.73 -3.95
CA ALA A 44 4.30 5.40 -4.37
C ALA A 44 3.19 4.84 -3.45
N ASN A 45 3.28 5.07 -2.15
CA ASN A 45 2.23 4.68 -1.20
C ASN A 45 0.92 5.45 -1.43
N ILE A 46 0.99 6.77 -1.69
CA ILE A 46 -0.18 7.59 -1.98
C ILE A 46 -0.79 7.18 -3.32
N THR A 47 0.02 7.09 -4.36
CA THR A 47 -0.42 6.66 -5.69
C THR A 47 -1.03 5.28 -5.65
N GLY A 48 -0.43 4.32 -4.94
CA GLY A 48 -0.99 2.98 -4.77
C GLY A 48 -2.36 2.99 -4.08
N PHE A 49 -2.56 3.84 -3.07
CA PHE A 49 -3.87 4.02 -2.44
C PHE A 49 -4.91 4.61 -3.41
N VAL A 50 -4.54 5.65 -4.15
CA VAL A 50 -5.41 6.27 -5.16
C VAL A 50 -5.76 5.27 -6.25
N LEU A 51 -4.79 4.52 -6.76
CA LEU A 51 -4.98 3.49 -7.77
C LEU A 51 -5.92 2.40 -7.27
N TYR A 52 -5.73 1.95 -6.02
CA TYR A 52 -6.60 0.94 -5.40
C TYR A 52 -8.03 1.44 -5.26
N TYR A 53 -8.22 2.70 -4.85
CA TYR A 53 -9.54 3.32 -4.77
C TYR A 53 -10.23 3.37 -6.14
N PHE A 54 -9.52 3.80 -7.18
CA PHE A 54 -10.06 3.79 -8.55
C PHE A 54 -10.32 2.38 -9.06
N HIS A 55 -9.45 1.42 -8.74
CA HIS A 55 -9.64 0.02 -9.06
C HIS A 55 -10.94 -0.50 -8.43
N GLU A 56 -11.15 -0.31 -7.12
CA GLU A 56 -12.40 -0.68 -6.45
C GLU A 56 -13.62 0.03 -7.06
N ARG A 57 -13.50 1.31 -7.41
CA ARG A 57 -14.61 2.06 -7.99
C ARG A 57 -14.99 1.56 -9.39
N PHE A 58 -13.98 1.31 -10.23
CA PHE A 58 -14.13 0.74 -11.55
C PHE A 58 -14.72 -0.68 -11.46
N TRP A 59 -14.23 -1.49 -10.53
CA TRP A 59 -14.72 -2.85 -10.31
C TRP A 59 -16.14 -2.89 -9.75
N ASN A 60 -16.51 -1.97 -8.86
CA ASN A 60 -17.89 -1.87 -8.39
C ASN A 60 -18.86 -1.39 -9.49
N SER A 61 -18.37 -0.62 -10.46
CA SER A 61 -19.14 -0.22 -11.65
C SER A 61 -19.37 -1.38 -12.62
N ILE A 62 -18.51 -2.39 -12.59
CA ILE A 62 -18.63 -3.58 -13.43
C ILE A 62 -19.50 -4.61 -12.71
N LYS A 63 -20.68 -4.92 -13.25
CA LYS A 63 -21.62 -5.94 -12.71
C LYS A 63 -21.13 -7.38 -12.91
N TRP A 64 -19.82 -7.61 -13.00
CA TRP A 64 -19.30 -8.95 -13.23
C TRP A 64 -19.37 -9.74 -11.92
N GLY A 65 -20.18 -10.80 -11.90
CA GLY A 65 -20.40 -11.64 -10.71
C GLY A 65 -21.45 -11.12 -9.71
N LYS A 66 -22.14 -10.01 -9.97
CA LYS A 66 -23.34 -9.63 -9.19
C LYS A 66 -24.49 -10.57 -9.59
N LYS A 67 -24.89 -11.46 -8.68
CA LYS A 67 -26.18 -12.14 -8.75
C LYS A 67 -27.29 -11.18 -8.31
#